data_AF-A0A6C0AQK8-F1
#
_entry.id   AF-A0A6C0AQK8-F1
#
_cell.length_a   1.000
_cell.length_b   1.000
_cell.length_c   1.000
_cell.angle_alpha   90.00
_cell.angle_beta   90.00
_cell.angle_gamma   90.00
#
_symmetry.space_group_name_H-M   'P 1'
#
loop_
_entity.id
_entity.type
_entity.pdbx_description
1 polymer ?
#
loop_
_entity_poly.entity_id
_entity_poly.type
_entity_poly.pdbx_seq_one_letter_code
_entity_poly.pdbx_strand_id
1 'polypeptide(L)'
;MELNEINETSNNVICLYQEKAKYLFRIFDIIKIINISLSNSCNFSFFAEPLCIKNPYNNIPFNKSTLYNIYYYVIERPKLLIKFNILELFLKFHECHFNLTNFLSNYEYLLREHSIKNHTRNSINDDLYNEIKIMLDIFNKNKLEKKKINISPEFPKEIVVKVFKPYLLLFTNSKNLLIPILKRKAAFKLYNKLLNFQKFNPLFGRLKITYIKKIINNQVKIVKINKKYNDNHILFENNNNSKFLCDHLSYTHKHYIITMNTYYEDNIEENDSDDEEEDNEEYDEEDNVVSSEEFDIENEIIYVEEA
;
A
#
# COMPACT_ATOMS: atom_id res chain seq x y z
N MET A 1 10.79 -3.49 -30.97
CA MET A 1 10.38 -2.10 -30.70
C MET A 1 10.03 -1.47 -32.04
N GLU A 2 8.77 -1.21 -32.31
CA GLU A 2 8.38 -0.43 -33.48
C GLU A 2 8.67 1.05 -33.20
N LEU A 3 9.51 1.65 -34.04
CA LEU A 3 9.84 3.08 -34.00
C LEU A 3 8.82 3.81 -34.87
N ASN A 4 7.80 4.38 -34.25
CA ASN A 4 6.87 5.26 -34.96
C ASN A 4 7.61 6.50 -35.47
N GLU A 5 7.44 6.84 -36.74
CA GLU A 5 8.00 8.07 -37.31
C GLU A 5 7.49 9.30 -36.53
N ILE A 6 8.40 10.23 -36.22
CA ILE A 6 8.08 11.46 -35.50
C ILE A 6 8.05 12.60 -36.51
N ASN A 7 6.88 13.21 -36.68
CA ASN A 7 6.73 14.38 -37.55
C ASN A 7 6.97 15.67 -36.75
N GLU A 8 7.88 16.51 -37.26
CA GLU A 8 8.29 17.78 -36.66
C GLU A 8 7.13 18.77 -36.47
N THR A 9 6.12 18.75 -37.34
CA THR A 9 4.98 19.67 -37.26
C THR A 9 3.97 19.32 -36.18
N SER A 10 4.17 18.20 -35.48
CA SER A 10 3.25 17.72 -34.46
C SER A 10 3.28 18.59 -33.22
N ASN A 11 2.11 18.94 -32.68
CA ASN A 11 1.94 19.79 -31.48
C ASN A 11 2.61 19.27 -30.19
N ASN A 12 3.04 18.01 -30.14
CA ASN A 12 3.69 17.41 -28.97
C ASN A 12 5.14 17.03 -29.26
N VAL A 13 5.73 17.57 -30.33
CA VAL A 13 7.11 17.30 -30.72
C VAL A 13 7.95 18.55 -30.49
N ILE A 14 9.08 18.36 -29.80
CA ILE A 14 10.10 19.38 -29.60
C ILE A 14 11.32 19.05 -30.45
N CYS A 15 11.87 20.08 -31.09
CA CYS A 15 13.12 20.00 -31.84
C CYS A 15 14.26 20.55 -30.99
N LEU A 16 15.28 19.74 -30.75
CA LEU A 16 16.48 20.12 -30.00
C LEU A 16 17.73 19.95 -30.87
N TYR A 17 18.65 20.90 -30.79
CA TYR A 17 19.95 20.84 -31.46
C TYR A 17 21.05 20.53 -30.45
N GLN A 18 21.88 19.53 -30.74
CA GLN A 18 23.02 19.15 -29.90
C GLN A 18 24.11 18.52 -30.78
N GLU A 19 25.37 18.89 -30.58
CA GLU A 19 26.52 18.38 -31.36
C GLU A 19 26.28 18.40 -32.89
N LYS A 20 25.84 19.55 -33.42
CA LYS A 20 25.56 19.77 -34.86
C LYS A 20 24.48 18.86 -35.47
N ALA A 21 23.76 18.11 -34.64
CA ALA A 21 22.66 17.27 -35.06
C ALA A 21 21.32 17.82 -34.56
N LYS A 22 20.26 17.55 -35.33
CA LYS A 22 18.87 17.89 -35.02
C LYS A 22 18.16 16.64 -34.50
N TYR A 23 17.56 16.74 -33.31
CA TYR A 23 16.83 15.65 -32.68
C TYR A 23 15.37 16.05 -32.46
N LEU A 24 14.46 15.17 -32.88
CA LEU A 24 13.04 15.30 -32.63
C LEU A 24 12.63 14.38 -31.48
N PHE A 25 11.87 14.93 -30.54
CA PHE A 25 11.35 14.16 -29.41
C PHE A 25 9.87 14.42 -29.22
N ARG A 26 9.11 13.39 -28.87
CA ARG A 26 7.81 13.62 -28.24
C ARG A 26 8.07 14.19 -26.84
N ILE A 27 7.34 15.24 -26.49
CA ILE A 27 7.55 15.96 -25.24
C ILE A 27 7.35 15.05 -24.01
N PHE A 28 6.43 14.09 -24.08
CA PHE A 28 6.21 13.12 -23.01
C PHE A 28 7.41 12.21 -22.79
N ASP A 29 8.17 11.87 -23.84
CA ASP A 29 9.37 11.05 -23.71
C ASP A 29 10.49 11.85 -23.03
N ILE A 30 10.67 13.12 -23.40
CA ILE A 30 11.60 14.03 -22.72
C ILE A 30 11.24 14.17 -21.24
N ILE A 31 9.97 14.43 -20.94
CA ILE A 31 9.51 14.57 -19.57
C ILE A 31 9.74 13.25 -18.79
N LYS A 32 9.51 12.09 -19.40
CA LYS A 32 9.80 10.78 -18.77
C LYS A 32 11.29 10.63 -18.45
N ILE A 33 12.17 10.99 -19.39
CA ILE A 33 13.63 10.96 -19.21
C ILE A 33 14.05 11.90 -18.06
N ILE A 34 13.47 13.10 -18.01
CA ILE A 34 13.71 14.08 -16.94
C ILE A 34 13.34 13.48 -15.58
N ASN A 35 12.14 12.91 -15.46
CA ASN A 35 11.71 12.32 -14.19
C ASN A 35 12.60 11.15 -13.78
N ILE A 36 12.91 10.23 -14.69
CA ILE A 36 13.78 9.09 -14.39
C ILE A 36 15.15 9.57 -13.91
N SER A 37 15.71 10.59 -14.55
CA SER A 37 17.01 11.15 -14.19
C SER A 37 16.98 11.83 -12.82
N LEU A 38 16.01 12.71 -12.59
CA LEU A 38 15.92 13.51 -11.36
C LEU A 38 15.43 12.71 -10.16
N SER A 39 14.56 11.70 -10.36
CA SER A 39 14.05 10.84 -9.30
C SER A 39 14.95 9.63 -9.04
N ASN A 40 16.17 9.60 -9.58
CA ASN A 40 17.10 8.51 -9.35
C ASN A 40 17.46 8.42 -7.86
N SER A 41 17.52 7.21 -7.33
CA SER A 41 17.72 6.94 -5.91
C SER A 41 18.42 5.61 -5.69
N CYS A 42 19.15 5.50 -4.58
CA CYS A 42 19.70 4.21 -4.15
C CYS A 42 18.57 3.26 -3.72
N ASN A 43 18.49 2.10 -4.37
CA ASN A 43 17.38 1.15 -4.24
C ASN A 43 17.14 0.65 -2.80
N PHE A 44 18.18 0.55 -1.96
CA PHE A 44 18.06 -0.06 -0.63
C PHE A 44 17.77 0.94 0.50
N SER A 45 18.10 2.22 0.29
CA SER A 45 18.15 3.22 1.36
C SER A 45 17.31 4.46 1.10
N PHE A 46 16.72 4.58 -0.10
CA PHE A 46 15.96 5.75 -0.53
C PHE A 46 16.76 7.06 -0.49
N PHE A 47 18.09 6.99 -0.52
CA PHE A 47 18.92 8.18 -0.70
C PHE A 47 18.79 8.68 -2.12
N ALA A 48 18.47 9.96 -2.27
CA ALA A 48 18.29 10.59 -3.56
C ALA A 48 19.64 10.84 -4.23
N GLU A 49 19.78 10.42 -5.48
CA GLU A 49 21.00 10.56 -6.28
C GLU A 49 20.63 11.09 -7.67
N PRO A 50 20.10 12.33 -7.77
CA PRO A 50 19.59 12.86 -9.03
C PRO A 50 20.71 12.91 -10.07
N LEU A 51 20.42 12.41 -11.27
CA LEU A 51 21.35 12.33 -12.38
C LEU A 51 21.14 13.50 -13.36
N CYS A 52 22.20 13.82 -14.11
CA CYS A 52 22.08 14.75 -15.21
C CYS A 52 21.12 14.20 -16.28
N ILE A 53 20.30 15.08 -16.84
CA ILE A 53 19.36 14.73 -17.91
C ILE A 53 20.14 14.64 -19.21
N LYS A 54 20.08 13.49 -19.88
CA LYS A 54 20.84 13.20 -21.09
C LYS A 54 19.93 13.01 -22.29
N ASN A 55 20.46 13.33 -23.46
CA ASN A 55 19.83 12.96 -24.71
C ASN A 55 19.95 11.43 -24.90
N PRO A 56 18.83 10.71 -25.10
CA PRO A 56 18.84 9.26 -25.20
C PRO A 56 19.55 8.74 -26.46
N TYR A 57 19.70 9.56 -27.51
CA TYR A 57 20.33 9.15 -28.77
C TYR A 57 21.86 9.13 -28.70
N ASN A 58 22.47 10.04 -27.94
CA ASN A 58 23.93 10.19 -27.90
C ASN A 58 24.50 10.12 -26.46
N ASN A 59 23.65 9.99 -25.44
CA ASN A 59 24.02 9.94 -24.03
C ASN A 59 24.77 11.18 -23.51
N ILE A 60 24.64 12.33 -24.20
CA ILE A 60 25.27 13.59 -23.81
C ILE A 60 24.31 14.41 -22.95
N PRO A 61 24.75 14.95 -21.80
CA PRO A 61 23.93 15.82 -20.96
C PRO A 61 23.39 17.05 -21.70
N PHE A 62 22.13 17.41 -21.44
CA PHE A 62 21.58 18.66 -21.92
C PHE A 62 22.24 19.85 -21.21
N ASN A 63 22.60 20.87 -21.99
CA ASN A 63 23.09 22.12 -21.42
C ASN A 63 21.94 22.97 -20.87
N LYS A 64 22.25 24.03 -20.11
CA LYS A 64 21.24 24.89 -19.50
C LYS A 64 20.28 25.52 -20.52
N SER A 65 20.80 26.01 -21.65
CA SER A 65 19.98 26.61 -22.71
C SER A 65 18.95 25.62 -23.26
N THR A 66 19.35 24.37 -23.49
CA THR A 66 18.46 23.28 -23.89
C THR A 66 17.40 23.01 -22.82
N LEU A 67 17.78 22.95 -21.55
CA LEU A 67 16.84 22.73 -20.45
C LEU A 67 15.81 23.87 -20.31
N TYR A 68 16.24 25.13 -20.49
CA TYR A 68 15.32 26.27 -20.54
C TYR A 68 14.35 26.17 -21.71
N ASN A 69 14.84 25.81 -22.91
CA ASN A 69 13.98 25.63 -24.08
C ASN A 69 12.92 24.54 -23.84
N ILE A 70 13.33 23.41 -23.23
CA ILE A 70 12.39 22.35 -22.84
C ILE A 70 11.38 22.88 -21.82
N TYR A 71 11.82 23.60 -20.79
CA TYR A 71 10.95 24.17 -19.77
C TYR A 71 9.88 25.08 -20.35
N TYR A 72 10.28 26.10 -21.12
CA TYR A 72 9.34 27.04 -21.73
C TYR A 72 8.37 26.35 -22.68
N TYR A 73 8.86 25.40 -23.50
CA TYR A 73 8.00 24.60 -24.37
C TYR A 73 6.90 23.86 -23.60
N VAL A 74 7.18 23.36 -22.40
CA VAL A 74 6.19 22.67 -21.57
C VAL A 74 5.22 23.65 -20.91
N ILE A 75 5.70 24.74 -20.30
CA ILE A 75 4.85 25.64 -19.52
C ILE A 75 3.91 26.49 -20.39
N GLU A 76 4.30 26.80 -21.63
CA GLU A 76 3.48 27.57 -22.57
C GLU A 76 2.31 26.75 -23.15
N ARG A 77 2.26 25.43 -22.88
CA ARG A 77 1.25 24.52 -23.43
C ARG A 77 0.33 23.98 -22.31
N PRO A 78 -0.86 24.59 -22.11
CA PRO A 78 -1.73 24.26 -20.98
C PRO A 78 -2.20 22.80 -20.97
N LYS A 79 -2.36 22.16 -22.14
CA LYS A 79 -2.74 20.74 -22.25
C LYS A 79 -1.67 19.78 -21.70
N LEU A 80 -0.40 20.17 -21.72
CA LEU A 80 0.70 19.36 -21.18
C LEU A 80 0.82 19.54 -19.66
N LEU A 81 0.49 20.73 -19.16
CA LEU A 81 0.53 21.08 -17.74
C LEU A 81 -0.44 20.25 -16.88
N ILE A 82 -1.57 19.80 -17.46
CA ILE A 82 -2.61 19.03 -16.76
C ILE A 82 -2.08 17.71 -16.16
N LYS A 83 -0.96 17.17 -16.65
CA LYS A 83 -0.26 16.04 -16.00
C LYS A 83 0.73 16.52 -14.92
N PHE A 84 0.21 17.19 -13.89
CA PHE A 84 0.97 17.88 -12.83
C PHE A 84 2.04 17.00 -12.13
N ASN A 85 1.73 15.74 -11.81
CA ASN A 85 2.66 14.85 -11.10
C ASN A 85 3.95 14.56 -11.87
N ILE A 86 3.94 14.77 -13.19
CA ILE A 86 5.08 14.49 -14.06
C ILE A 86 5.98 15.74 -14.18
N LEU A 87 5.49 16.93 -13.85
CA LEU A 87 6.24 18.17 -14.03
C LEU A 87 6.88 18.68 -12.73
N GLU A 88 6.41 18.25 -11.56
CA GLU A 88 6.83 18.76 -10.25
C GLU A 88 8.35 18.80 -10.08
N LEU A 89 9.05 17.68 -10.30
CA LEU A 89 10.51 17.62 -10.18
C LEU A 89 11.22 18.56 -11.16
N PHE A 90 10.68 18.71 -12.37
CA PHE A 90 11.29 19.59 -13.36
C PHE A 90 11.08 21.08 -13.04
N LEU A 91 9.90 21.45 -12.51
CA LEU A 91 9.65 22.81 -12.00
C LEU A 91 10.61 23.14 -10.85
N LYS A 92 10.76 22.22 -9.90
CA LYS A 92 11.70 22.38 -8.78
C LYS A 92 13.15 22.43 -9.22
N PHE A 93 13.53 21.66 -10.24
CA PHE A 93 14.86 21.72 -10.82
C PHE A 93 15.12 23.05 -11.55
N HIS A 94 14.11 23.61 -12.23
CA HIS A 94 14.17 24.95 -12.82
C HIS A 94 14.32 26.05 -11.75
N GLU A 95 13.60 25.98 -10.63
CA GLU A 95 13.75 26.90 -9.49
C GLU A 95 15.18 26.90 -8.93
N CYS A 96 15.89 25.77 -9.03
CA CYS A 96 17.31 25.65 -8.67
C CYS A 96 18.27 26.05 -9.81
N HIS A 97 17.80 26.73 -10.86
CA HIS A 97 18.59 27.10 -12.05
C HIS A 97 19.29 25.90 -12.72
N PHE A 98 18.62 24.75 -12.70
CA PHE A 98 19.12 23.47 -13.18
C PHE A 98 20.46 23.05 -12.54
N ASN A 99 20.67 23.41 -11.27
CA ASN A 99 21.81 22.97 -10.46
C ASN A 99 21.40 21.73 -9.64
N LEU A 100 22.03 20.59 -9.91
CA LEU A 100 21.74 19.32 -9.23
C LEU A 100 22.04 19.36 -7.73
N THR A 101 23.10 20.05 -7.32
CA THR A 101 23.47 20.19 -5.91
C THR A 101 22.42 20.98 -5.15
N ASN A 102 22.01 22.14 -5.66
CA ASN A 102 20.96 22.95 -5.04
C ASN A 102 19.61 22.23 -5.07
N PHE A 103 19.34 21.49 -6.13
CA PHE A 103 18.12 20.70 -6.26
C PHE A 103 18.05 19.60 -5.20
N LEU A 104 19.12 18.83 -5.03
CA LEU A 104 19.22 17.82 -4.00
C LEU A 104 19.08 18.45 -2.62
N SER A 105 19.83 19.51 -2.31
CA SER A 105 19.80 20.14 -0.99
C SER A 105 18.43 20.69 -0.61
N ASN A 106 17.71 21.27 -1.57
CA ASN A 106 16.44 21.94 -1.30
C ASN A 106 15.23 20.99 -1.36
N TYR A 107 15.32 19.92 -2.15
CA TYR A 107 14.18 19.05 -2.47
C TYR A 107 14.41 17.57 -2.16
N GLU A 108 15.39 17.24 -1.31
CA GLU A 108 15.65 15.85 -0.90
C GLU A 108 14.41 15.16 -0.34
N TYR A 109 13.60 15.88 0.45
CA TYR A 109 12.35 15.34 1.02
C TYR A 109 11.38 14.86 -0.06
N LEU A 110 11.27 15.64 -1.14
CA LEU A 110 10.40 15.35 -2.27
C LEU A 110 10.94 14.16 -3.09
N LEU A 111 12.25 14.15 -3.36
CA LEU A 111 12.91 13.04 -4.06
C LEU A 111 12.75 11.72 -3.29
N ARG A 112 12.85 11.77 -1.96
CA ARG A 112 12.65 10.60 -1.12
C ARG A 112 11.20 10.10 -1.16
N GLU A 113 10.22 11.00 -1.16
CA GLU A 113 8.82 10.62 -1.37
C GLU A 113 8.58 9.93 -2.71
N HIS A 114 9.19 10.44 -3.78
CA HIS A 114 9.13 9.79 -5.10
C HIS A 114 9.75 8.40 -5.07
N SER A 115 10.91 8.26 -4.44
CA SER A 115 11.64 6.99 -4.32
C SER A 115 10.82 5.93 -3.58
N ILE A 116 10.20 6.30 -2.44
CA ILE A 116 9.32 5.42 -1.67
C ILE A 116 8.12 4.99 -2.51
N LYS A 117 7.44 5.93 -3.18
CA LYS A 117 6.29 5.62 -4.04
C LYS A 117 6.67 4.70 -5.20
N ASN A 118 7.85 4.90 -5.79
CA ASN A 118 8.38 4.10 -6.88
C ASN A 118 8.65 2.65 -6.42
N HIS A 119 9.33 2.48 -5.29
CA HIS A 119 9.59 1.17 -4.67
C HIS A 119 8.31 0.41 -4.37
N THR A 120 7.38 1.01 -3.65
CA THR A 120 6.12 0.31 -3.33
C THR A 120 5.37 -0.12 -4.58
N ARG A 121 5.44 0.64 -5.69
CA ARG A 121 4.73 0.29 -6.93
C ARG A 121 5.41 -0.79 -7.73
N ASN A 122 6.73 -0.70 -7.89
CA ASN A 122 7.49 -1.39 -8.93
C ASN A 122 8.41 -2.50 -8.41
N SER A 123 8.61 -2.63 -7.09
CA SER A 123 9.42 -3.72 -6.52
C SER A 123 8.77 -5.08 -6.70
N ILE A 124 9.60 -6.12 -6.67
CA ILE A 124 9.20 -7.51 -6.88
C ILE A 124 8.30 -7.96 -5.71
N ASN A 125 7.30 -8.78 -5.99
CA ASN A 125 6.33 -9.23 -4.98
C ASN A 125 6.99 -9.93 -3.78
N ASP A 126 8.07 -10.68 -3.96
CA ASP A 126 8.77 -11.35 -2.86
C ASP A 126 9.43 -10.34 -1.89
N ASP A 127 10.04 -9.27 -2.42
CA ASP A 127 10.64 -8.21 -1.59
C ASP A 127 9.54 -7.50 -0.78
N LEU A 128 8.44 -7.14 -1.45
CA LEU A 128 7.28 -6.52 -0.80
C LEU A 128 6.67 -7.43 0.27
N TYR A 129 6.57 -8.73 0.00
CA TYR A 129 6.07 -9.72 0.95
C TYR A 129 6.94 -9.81 2.20
N ASN A 130 8.27 -9.85 2.04
CA ASN A 130 9.21 -9.87 3.16
C ASN A 130 9.10 -8.59 4.01
N GLU A 131 8.98 -7.42 3.38
CA GLU A 131 8.75 -6.16 4.11
C GLU A 131 7.41 -6.14 4.85
N ILE A 132 6.34 -6.70 4.25
CA ILE A 132 5.04 -6.85 4.90
C ILE A 132 5.16 -7.76 6.13
N LYS A 133 5.91 -8.86 6.05
CA LYS A 133 6.14 -9.74 7.20
C LYS A 133 6.79 -8.98 8.35
N ILE A 134 7.86 -8.22 8.08
CA ILE A 134 8.53 -7.36 9.08
C ILE A 134 7.55 -6.33 9.67
N MET A 135 6.70 -5.72 8.84
CA MET A 135 5.67 -4.78 9.30
C MET A 135 4.69 -5.44 10.27
N LEU A 136 4.20 -6.65 9.94
CA LEU A 136 3.27 -7.41 10.79
C LEU A 136 3.95 -7.89 12.07
N ASP A 137 5.20 -8.35 12.00
CA ASP A 137 5.97 -8.78 13.17
C ASP A 137 6.13 -7.63 14.18
N ILE A 138 6.42 -6.41 13.70
CA ILE A 138 6.50 -5.21 14.54
C ILE A 138 5.15 -4.90 15.18
N PHE A 139 4.06 -5.01 14.42
CA PHE A 139 2.70 -4.78 14.92
C PHE A 139 2.30 -5.83 15.99
N ASN A 140 2.71 -7.08 15.81
CA ASN A 140 2.37 -8.22 16.67
C ASN A 140 3.25 -8.32 17.93
N LYS A 141 4.43 -7.67 17.95
CA LYS A 141 5.50 -7.84 18.97
C LYS A 141 5.04 -7.80 20.43
N ASN A 142 3.97 -7.05 20.74
CA ASN A 142 3.43 -6.89 22.10
C ASN A 142 1.91 -7.13 22.19
N LYS A 143 1.34 -7.92 21.27
CA LYS A 143 -0.10 -8.20 21.24
C LYS A 143 -0.40 -9.61 21.73
N LEU A 144 -1.53 -9.76 22.41
CA LEU A 144 -2.14 -11.06 22.69
C LEU A 144 -2.43 -11.80 21.37
N GLU A 145 -2.39 -13.13 21.40
CA GLU A 145 -2.57 -13.97 20.20
C GLU A 145 -3.85 -13.65 19.43
N LYS A 146 -4.97 -13.46 20.15
CA LYS A 146 -6.27 -13.05 19.58
C LYS A 146 -6.25 -11.71 18.85
N LYS A 147 -5.29 -10.83 19.16
CA LYS A 147 -5.12 -9.49 18.58
C LYS A 147 -4.01 -9.42 17.52
N LYS A 148 -3.33 -10.53 17.23
CA LYS A 148 -2.31 -10.59 16.18
C LYS A 148 -2.92 -10.76 14.79
N ILE A 149 -2.20 -10.27 13.80
CA ILE A 149 -2.48 -10.60 12.39
C ILE A 149 -1.50 -11.71 12.01
N ASN A 150 -1.99 -12.95 12.01
CA ASN A 150 -1.22 -14.14 11.62
C ASN A 150 -1.71 -14.64 10.27
N ILE A 151 -0.79 -14.75 9.32
CA ILE A 151 -1.06 -15.23 7.96
C ILE A 151 -0.35 -16.57 7.80
N SER A 152 -1.07 -17.61 7.34
CA SER A 152 -0.47 -18.93 7.10
C SER A 152 0.69 -18.82 6.10
N PRO A 153 1.80 -19.55 6.31
CA PRO A 153 2.93 -19.55 5.37
C PRO A 153 2.57 -20.07 3.98
N GLU A 154 1.52 -20.89 3.87
CA GLU A 154 1.00 -21.43 2.61
C GLU A 154 0.02 -20.47 1.91
N PHE A 155 -0.40 -19.38 2.57
CA PHE A 155 -1.33 -18.43 1.98
C PHE A 155 -0.70 -17.70 0.78
N PRO A 156 -1.44 -17.48 -0.33
CA PRO A 156 -0.86 -16.90 -1.54
C PRO A 156 -0.25 -15.51 -1.31
N LYS A 157 1.07 -15.42 -1.48
CA LYS A 157 1.86 -14.18 -1.31
C LYS A 157 1.31 -13.01 -2.11
N GLU A 158 0.84 -13.26 -3.32
CA GLU A 158 0.29 -12.25 -4.23
C GLU A 158 -0.95 -11.57 -3.64
N ILE A 159 -1.80 -12.32 -2.93
CA ILE A 159 -2.98 -11.79 -2.26
C ILE A 159 -2.54 -10.93 -1.08
N VAL A 160 -1.57 -11.39 -0.28
CA VAL A 160 -1.00 -10.60 0.83
C VAL A 160 -0.43 -9.29 0.32
N VAL A 161 0.42 -9.34 -0.71
CA VAL A 161 1.02 -8.14 -1.30
C VAL A 161 -0.08 -7.22 -1.81
N LYS A 162 -1.07 -7.71 -2.55
CA LYS A 162 -2.19 -6.89 -3.05
C LYS A 162 -2.95 -6.18 -1.94
N VAL A 163 -3.28 -6.88 -0.86
CA VAL A 163 -4.06 -6.35 0.28
C VAL A 163 -3.22 -5.37 1.11
N PHE A 164 -1.98 -5.73 1.42
CA PHE A 164 -1.13 -4.97 2.33
C PHE A 164 -0.26 -3.91 1.64
N LYS A 165 -0.18 -3.85 0.30
CA LYS A 165 0.55 -2.81 -0.45
C LYS A 165 0.29 -1.37 0.06
N PRO A 166 -0.96 -0.93 0.28
CA PRO A 166 -1.20 0.42 0.79
C PRO A 166 -0.80 0.60 2.27
N TYR A 167 -0.81 -0.46 3.08
CA TYR A 167 -0.30 -0.45 4.46
C TYR A 167 1.22 -0.37 4.46
N LEU A 168 1.88 -1.14 3.59
CA LEU A 168 3.31 -1.10 3.38
C LEU A 168 3.78 0.31 3.01
N LEU A 169 3.05 1.02 2.14
CA LEU A 169 3.34 2.42 1.84
C LEU A 169 3.37 3.30 3.10
N LEU A 170 2.40 3.15 4.01
CA LEU A 170 2.38 3.90 5.27
C LEU A 170 3.54 3.50 6.18
N PHE A 171 3.90 2.21 6.21
CA PHE A 171 5.03 1.69 6.97
C PHE A 171 6.36 2.26 6.47
N THR A 172 6.64 2.16 5.16
CA THR A 172 7.84 2.72 4.55
C THR A 172 7.91 4.24 4.77
N ASN A 173 6.79 4.95 4.64
CA ASN A 173 6.72 6.39 4.94
C ASN A 173 7.05 6.71 6.40
N SER A 174 6.52 5.92 7.34
CA SER A 174 6.74 6.12 8.78
C SER A 174 8.21 6.01 9.18
N LYS A 175 8.98 5.17 8.46
CA LYS A 175 10.41 4.95 8.71
C LYS A 175 11.29 5.92 7.94
N ASN A 176 11.00 6.14 6.66
CA ASN A 176 11.97 6.67 5.72
C ASN A 176 11.76 8.13 5.29
N LEU A 177 10.58 8.73 5.48
CA LEU A 177 10.36 10.14 5.10
C LEU A 177 11.37 11.09 5.77
N LEU A 178 11.55 12.30 5.27
CA LEU A 178 12.42 13.28 5.96
C LEU A 178 11.64 14.17 6.93
N ILE A 179 10.36 14.45 6.63
CA ILE A 179 9.54 15.36 7.42
C ILE A 179 8.96 14.63 8.65
N PRO A 180 9.31 15.03 9.90
CA PRO A 180 8.93 14.28 11.11
C PRO A 180 7.42 14.18 11.33
N ILE A 181 6.66 15.25 11.05
CA ILE A 181 5.21 15.24 11.22
C ILE A 181 4.53 14.25 10.26
N LEU A 182 5.06 14.11 9.03
CA LEU A 182 4.56 13.13 8.06
C LEU A 182 4.87 11.70 8.48
N LYS A 183 6.06 11.44 9.06
CA LYS A 183 6.39 10.13 9.66
C LYS A 183 5.38 9.73 10.73
N ARG A 184 5.15 10.62 11.71
CA ARG A 184 4.22 10.35 12.83
C ARG A 184 2.80 10.14 12.33
N LYS A 185 2.34 10.96 11.39
CA LYS A 185 1.04 10.81 10.73
C LYS A 185 0.92 9.45 10.02
N ALA A 186 1.96 9.04 9.29
CA ALA A 186 1.97 7.75 8.59
C ALA A 186 1.96 6.57 9.58
N ALA A 187 2.77 6.62 10.63
CA ALA A 187 2.79 5.62 11.70
C ALA A 187 1.42 5.50 12.39
N PHE A 188 0.81 6.64 12.75
CA PHE A 188 -0.49 6.67 13.43
C PHE A 188 -1.59 6.11 12.52
N LYS A 189 -1.60 6.51 11.25
CA LYS A 189 -2.55 6.01 10.25
C LYS A 189 -2.36 4.50 10.02
N LEU A 190 -1.12 4.02 9.96
CA LEU A 190 -0.81 2.60 9.81
C LEU A 190 -1.36 1.80 10.99
N TYR A 191 -1.03 2.21 12.22
CA TYR A 191 -1.45 1.53 13.44
C TYR A 191 -2.97 1.36 13.49
N ASN A 192 -3.72 2.46 13.33
CA ASN A 192 -5.17 2.43 13.35
C ASN A 192 -5.77 1.58 12.22
N LYS A 193 -5.14 1.61 11.03
CA LYS A 193 -5.60 0.80 9.89
C LYS A 193 -5.36 -0.69 10.11
N LEU A 194 -4.22 -1.08 10.68
CA LEU A 194 -3.94 -2.47 11.03
C LEU A 194 -4.82 -2.96 12.19
N LEU A 195 -5.06 -2.13 13.20
CA LEU A 195 -6.04 -2.43 14.25
C LEU A 195 -7.42 -2.69 13.66
N ASN A 196 -7.91 -1.81 12.79
CA ASN A 196 -9.20 -2.01 12.15
C ASN A 196 -9.19 -3.27 11.28
N PHE A 197 -8.13 -3.51 10.51
CA PHE A 197 -7.99 -4.73 9.72
C PHE A 197 -8.11 -5.98 10.61
N GLN A 198 -7.41 -6.04 11.74
CA GLN A 198 -7.51 -7.17 12.67
C GLN A 198 -8.93 -7.33 13.23
N LYS A 199 -9.59 -6.24 13.63
CA LYS A 199 -10.95 -6.28 14.19
C LYS A 199 -11.98 -6.80 13.17
N PHE A 200 -11.88 -6.37 11.92
CA PHE A 200 -12.81 -6.79 10.87
C PHE A 200 -12.44 -8.15 10.25
N ASN A 201 -11.15 -8.52 10.27
CA ASN A 201 -10.63 -9.69 9.56
C ASN A 201 -9.67 -10.54 10.42
N PRO A 202 -10.11 -11.01 11.61
CA PRO A 202 -9.22 -11.72 12.55
C PRO A 202 -8.69 -13.06 12.02
N LEU A 203 -9.41 -13.66 11.06
CA LEU A 203 -9.06 -14.96 10.46
C LEU A 203 -8.43 -14.83 9.06
N PHE A 204 -8.06 -13.62 8.62
CA PHE A 204 -7.47 -13.41 7.29
C PHE A 204 -6.21 -14.25 7.10
N GLY A 205 -6.10 -14.93 5.96
CA GLY A 205 -4.95 -15.77 5.62
C GLY A 205 -4.90 -17.11 6.37
N ARG A 206 -5.89 -17.44 7.20
CA ARG A 206 -5.97 -18.74 7.90
C ARG A 206 -6.66 -19.79 7.04
N LEU A 207 -6.26 -21.05 7.20
CA LEU A 207 -6.86 -22.19 6.51
C LEU A 207 -8.20 -22.56 7.18
N LYS A 208 -9.28 -22.47 6.42
CA LYS A 208 -10.60 -23.00 6.79
C LYS A 208 -10.73 -24.40 6.22
N ILE A 209 -11.00 -25.37 7.09
CA ILE A 209 -11.26 -26.76 6.71
C ILE A 209 -12.74 -27.04 6.98
N THR A 210 -13.48 -27.43 5.95
CA THR A 210 -14.86 -27.87 6.10
C THR A 210 -14.99 -29.34 5.73
N TYR A 211 -15.68 -30.07 6.62
CA TYR A 211 -15.92 -31.50 6.46
C TYR A 211 -17.35 -31.71 6.00
N ILE A 212 -17.51 -32.33 4.84
CA ILE A 212 -18.82 -32.83 4.40
C ILE A 212 -18.95 -34.24 4.95
N LYS A 213 -19.84 -34.39 5.94
CA LYS A 213 -20.15 -35.66 6.56
C LYS A 213 -21.41 -36.24 5.93
N LYS A 214 -21.46 -37.55 5.72
CA LYS A 214 -22.68 -38.29 5.35
C LYS A 214 -22.84 -39.47 6.28
N ILE A 215 -24.09 -39.83 6.56
CA ILE A 215 -24.40 -41.05 7.30
C ILE A 215 -24.43 -42.20 6.30
N ILE A 216 -23.58 -43.20 6.51
CA ILE A 216 -23.56 -44.43 5.71
C ILE A 216 -23.61 -45.59 6.72
N ASN A 217 -24.66 -46.39 6.67
CA ASN A 217 -24.90 -47.52 7.59
C ASN A 217 -24.90 -47.10 9.07
N ASN A 218 -25.68 -46.08 9.44
CA ASN A 218 -25.74 -45.51 10.80
C ASN A 218 -24.39 -45.00 11.36
N GLN A 219 -23.37 -44.83 10.51
CA GLN A 219 -22.08 -44.26 10.91
C GLN A 219 -21.83 -42.96 10.16
N VAL A 220 -21.45 -41.91 10.89
CA VAL A 220 -21.03 -40.64 10.31
C VAL A 220 -19.68 -40.84 9.63
N LYS A 221 -19.61 -40.67 8.32
CA LYS A 221 -18.38 -40.74 7.53
C LYS A 221 -18.07 -39.39 6.90
N ILE A 222 -16.82 -38.98 6.97
CA ILE A 222 -16.32 -37.82 6.22
C ILE A 222 -16.19 -38.21 4.76
N VAL A 223 -16.93 -37.54 3.89
CA VAL A 223 -16.96 -37.81 2.45
C VAL A 223 -16.09 -36.83 1.68
N LYS A 224 -15.95 -35.59 2.17
CA LYS A 224 -15.13 -34.57 1.52
C LYS A 224 -14.51 -33.63 2.54
N ILE A 225 -13.26 -33.24 2.28
CA ILE A 225 -12.56 -32.18 2.99
C ILE A 225 -12.37 -31.03 2.00
N ASN A 226 -12.94 -29.87 2.28
CA ASN A 226 -12.67 -28.66 1.51
C ASN A 226 -11.71 -27.76 2.29
N LYS A 227 -10.61 -27.39 1.64
CA LYS A 227 -9.63 -26.45 2.17
C LYS A 227 -9.79 -25.12 1.44
N LYS A 228 -10.06 -24.03 2.18
CA LYS A 228 -10.15 -22.69 1.61
C LYS A 228 -9.51 -21.69 2.56
N TYR A 229 -8.69 -20.78 2.05
CA TYR A 229 -8.18 -19.68 2.86
C TYR A 229 -9.21 -18.56 2.96
N ASN A 230 -9.23 -17.86 4.10
CA ASN A 230 -10.05 -16.67 4.26
C ASN A 230 -9.32 -15.44 3.65
N ASP A 231 -9.86 -14.92 2.55
CA ASP A 231 -9.36 -13.77 1.82
C ASP A 231 -10.22 -12.50 2.00
N ASN A 232 -11.30 -12.59 2.78
CA ASN A 232 -12.16 -11.45 3.06
C ASN A 232 -11.42 -10.40 3.88
N HIS A 233 -11.39 -9.17 3.38
CA HIS A 233 -10.70 -8.04 4.01
C HIS A 233 -11.45 -6.72 3.84
N ILE A 234 -11.29 -5.81 4.80
CA ILE A 234 -11.79 -4.43 4.69
C ILE A 234 -11.02 -3.66 3.61
N LEU A 235 -11.73 -2.79 2.87
CA LEU A 235 -11.10 -1.88 1.92
C LEU A 235 -10.19 -0.88 2.64
N PHE A 236 -9.02 -0.61 2.05
CA PHE A 236 -8.06 0.33 2.63
C PHE A 236 -8.58 1.76 2.69
N GLU A 237 -9.27 2.24 1.65
CA GLU A 237 -9.90 3.56 1.61
C GLU A 237 -11.42 3.44 1.80
N ASN A 238 -11.96 4.19 2.76
CA ASN A 238 -13.40 4.36 2.93
C ASN A 238 -13.71 5.81 2.57
N ASN A 239 -14.34 6.03 1.41
CA ASN A 239 -14.55 7.36 0.82
C ASN A 239 -15.66 8.18 1.46
N ASN A 240 -16.09 7.84 2.67
CA ASN A 240 -17.14 8.59 3.37
C ASN A 240 -16.54 9.82 4.07
N ASN A 241 -16.23 10.86 3.29
CA ASN A 241 -15.85 12.15 3.83
C ASN A 241 -17.09 13.03 4.00
N SER A 242 -17.85 12.80 5.09
CA SER A 242 -19.08 13.56 5.40
C SER A 242 -18.87 15.08 5.53
N LYS A 243 -17.62 15.54 5.61
CA LYS A 243 -17.24 16.95 5.73
C LYS A 243 -16.69 17.56 4.43
N PHE A 244 -16.69 16.83 3.31
CA PHE A 244 -16.10 17.31 2.05
C PHE A 244 -16.58 18.71 1.61
N LEU A 245 -17.89 19.00 1.75
CA LEU A 245 -18.44 20.30 1.33
C LEU A 245 -17.99 21.48 2.22
N CYS A 246 -17.54 21.21 3.44
CA CYS A 246 -17.27 22.25 4.44
C CYS A 246 -15.83 22.23 4.99
N ASP A 247 -14.99 21.26 4.61
CA ASP A 247 -13.64 21.10 5.17
C ASP A 247 -12.65 22.20 4.75
N HIS A 248 -12.94 22.96 3.69
CA HIS A 248 -12.20 24.15 3.28
C HIS A 248 -12.46 25.39 4.16
N LEU A 249 -13.56 25.41 4.92
CA LEU A 249 -13.98 26.58 5.70
C LEU A 249 -13.20 26.74 7.00
N SER A 250 -12.52 25.69 7.48
CA SER A 250 -11.79 25.75 8.74
C SER A 250 -10.59 24.79 8.74
N TYR A 251 -9.48 25.25 9.32
CA TYR A 251 -8.32 24.40 9.55
C TYR A 251 -8.43 23.70 10.90
N THR A 252 -8.37 22.37 10.90
CA THR A 252 -8.28 21.58 12.14
C THR A 252 -6.85 21.05 12.33
N HIS A 253 -6.18 21.49 13.40
CA HIS A 253 -4.88 20.94 13.76
C HIS A 253 -5.04 19.56 14.41
N LYS A 254 -4.41 18.53 13.84
CA LYS A 254 -4.42 17.17 14.40
C LYS A 254 -3.08 16.84 15.04
N HIS A 255 -3.09 16.49 16.32
CA HIS A 255 -1.93 15.95 17.01
C HIS A 255 -1.86 14.43 16.80
N TYR A 256 -0.80 13.96 16.12
CA TYR A 256 -0.55 12.54 15.90
C TYR A 256 0.39 12.03 17.00
N ILE A 257 -0.17 11.79 18.18
CA ILE A 257 0.56 11.20 19.31
C ILE A 257 0.41 9.69 19.23
N ILE A 258 1.54 8.97 19.15
CA ILE A 258 1.63 7.54 19.41
C ILE A 258 2.33 7.44 20.76
N THR A 259 1.59 7.35 21.86
CA THR A 259 2.19 7.11 23.17
C THR A 259 2.62 5.65 23.24
N MET A 260 3.71 5.34 23.95
CA MET A 260 4.04 3.95 24.28
C MET A 260 2.87 3.23 24.97
N ASN A 261 2.03 3.97 25.68
CA ASN A 261 0.81 3.47 26.33
C ASN A 261 -0.21 2.85 25.36
N THR A 262 -0.28 3.28 24.09
CA THR A 262 -1.19 2.65 23.10
C THR A 262 -0.86 1.18 22.80
N TYR A 263 0.38 0.74 23.04
CA TYR A 263 0.75 -0.68 22.98
C TYR A 263 0.35 -1.46 24.25
N TYR A 264 0.09 -0.77 25.36
CA TYR A 264 -0.27 -1.37 26.65
C TYR A 264 -1.78 -1.35 26.91
N GLU A 265 -2.52 -0.36 26.42
CA GLU A 265 -3.99 -0.27 26.58
C GLU A 265 -4.73 -1.42 25.88
N ASP A 266 -4.16 -2.00 24.82
CA ASP A 266 -4.69 -3.21 24.17
C ASP A 266 -4.61 -4.47 25.07
N ASN A 267 -3.99 -4.43 26.25
CA ASN A 267 -3.82 -5.57 27.16
C ASN A 267 -4.76 -5.56 28.37
N ILE A 268 -5.57 -4.52 28.56
CA ILE A 268 -6.56 -4.50 29.64
C ILE A 268 -7.83 -5.16 29.08
N GLU A 269 -8.12 -6.38 29.54
CA GLU A 269 -9.44 -6.96 29.41
C GLU A 269 -10.41 -6.04 30.16
N GLU A 270 -11.46 -5.57 29.46
CA GLU A 270 -12.68 -5.19 30.16
C GLU A 270 -13.10 -6.44 30.91
N ASN A 271 -12.89 -6.43 32.23
CA ASN A 271 -13.54 -7.39 33.11
C ASN A 271 -15.03 -7.11 32.94
N ASP A 272 -15.69 -7.87 32.06
CA ASP A 272 -17.12 -8.07 32.14
C ASP A 272 -17.37 -8.72 33.50
N SER A 273 -17.75 -7.89 34.46
CA SER A 273 -18.40 -8.33 35.69
C SER A 273 -19.79 -8.80 35.30
N ASP A 274 -19.89 -10.03 34.83
CA ASP A 274 -21.14 -10.77 34.75
C ASP A 274 -21.50 -11.20 36.18
N ASP A 275 -22.09 -10.26 36.93
CA ASP A 275 -23.03 -10.60 37.99
C ASP A 275 -24.34 -10.99 37.30
N GLU A 276 -24.58 -12.29 37.08
CA GLU A 276 -25.95 -12.79 36.97
C GLU A 276 -26.10 -14.11 37.73
N GLU A 277 -27.27 -14.17 38.38
CA GLU A 277 -27.58 -14.93 39.57
C GLU A 277 -27.81 -16.42 39.29
N GLU A 278 -27.55 -17.22 40.32
CA GLU A 278 -28.05 -18.59 40.42
C GLU A 278 -29.58 -18.56 40.38
N ASP A 279 -30.20 -19.36 39.51
CA ASP A 279 -31.48 -19.98 39.83
C ASP A 279 -31.58 -21.38 39.23
N ASN A 280 -32.03 -22.30 40.09
CA ASN A 280 -32.19 -23.73 39.88
C ASN A 280 -33.55 -24.06 39.21
N GLU A 281 -33.74 -25.37 38.96
CA GLU A 281 -35.00 -26.10 38.66
C GLU A 281 -35.31 -26.26 37.15
N GLU A 282 -35.76 -27.40 36.62
CA GLU A 282 -36.01 -28.76 37.09
C GLU A 282 -36.09 -29.66 35.82
N TYR A 283 -36.04 -30.98 36.00
CA TYR A 283 -36.16 -31.98 34.93
C TYR A 283 -37.59 -32.08 34.39
N ASP A 284 -37.73 -32.45 33.11
CA ASP A 284 -38.76 -33.43 32.71
C ASP A 284 -38.36 -34.17 31.42
N GLU A 285 -38.43 -35.50 31.51
CA GLU A 285 -38.34 -36.45 30.41
C GLU A 285 -39.67 -36.51 29.66
N GLU A 286 -39.65 -36.63 28.33
CA GLU A 286 -40.64 -37.45 27.64
C GLU A 286 -40.12 -37.94 26.28
N ASP A 287 -40.13 -39.26 26.12
CA ASP A 287 -39.84 -40.01 24.89
C ASP A 287 -40.91 -39.80 23.81
N ASN A 288 -40.51 -39.82 22.52
CA ASN A 288 -41.22 -40.60 21.48
C ASN A 288 -40.49 -40.73 20.12
N VAL A 289 -40.07 -41.97 19.84
CA VAL A 289 -40.09 -42.80 18.61
C VAL A 289 -40.15 -42.15 17.20
N VAL A 290 -39.05 -42.36 16.45
CA VAL A 290 -38.83 -42.76 15.04
C VAL A 290 -39.68 -42.15 13.90
N SER A 291 -38.99 -41.46 12.98
CA SER A 291 -39.18 -41.68 11.53
C SER A 291 -37.83 -41.56 10.79
N SER A 292 -37.57 -42.51 9.89
CA SER A 292 -36.37 -42.58 9.07
C SER A 292 -36.49 -41.65 7.87
N GLU A 293 -35.91 -40.46 7.98
CA GLU A 293 -35.62 -39.59 6.85
C GLU A 293 -34.11 -39.29 6.86
N GLU A 294 -33.48 -39.40 5.69
CA GLU A 294 -32.08 -38.99 5.50
C GLU A 294 -31.97 -37.48 5.77
N PHE A 295 -31.53 -37.12 6.97
CA PHE A 295 -31.21 -35.74 7.29
C PHE A 295 -29.77 -35.45 6.87
N ASP A 296 -29.60 -34.49 5.95
CA ASP A 296 -28.33 -33.80 5.73
C ASP A 296 -28.02 -32.98 6.99
N ILE A 297 -27.01 -33.40 7.77
CA ILE A 297 -26.56 -32.64 8.94
C ILE A 297 -25.72 -31.45 8.47
N GLU A 298 -26.01 -30.28 9.03
CA GLU A 298 -25.32 -29.02 8.78
C GLU A 298 -23.79 -29.10 8.91
N ASN A 299 -23.13 -28.32 8.06
CA ASN A 299 -21.69 -28.26 7.87
C ASN A 299 -20.94 -27.84 9.14
N GLU A 300 -20.07 -28.69 9.67
CA GLU A 300 -19.14 -28.31 10.74
C GLU A 300 -17.92 -27.60 10.16
N ILE A 301 -17.64 -26.38 10.65
CA ILE A 301 -16.55 -25.52 10.20
C ILE A 301 -15.47 -25.48 11.28
N ILE A 302 -14.24 -25.88 10.93
CA ILE A 302 -13.09 -25.78 11.84
C ILE A 302 -12.02 -24.89 11.19
N TYR A 303 -11.53 -23.92 11.95
CA TYR A 303 -10.35 -23.13 11.57
C TYR A 303 -9.13 -23.74 12.25
N VAL A 304 -8.09 -24.06 11.49
CA VAL A 304 -6.86 -24.66 12.03
C VAL A 304 -5.81 -23.58 12.19
N GLU A 305 -5.22 -23.50 13.38
CA GLU A 305 -4.01 -22.73 13.64
C GLU A 305 -2.80 -23.64 13.37
N GLU A 306 -2.03 -23.33 12.33
CA GLU A 306 -0.69 -23.91 12.15
C GLU A 306 0.30 -22.98 12.84
N ALA A 307 1.00 -23.53 13.84
CA ALA A 307 1.96 -22.84 14.71
C ALA A 307 3.28 -22.48 14.01
#